data_AF-A0A2S9XTJ9-F1
#
_entry.id   AF-A0A2S9XTJ9-F1
#
_cell.length_a   1.000
_cell.length_b   1.000
_cell.length_c   1.000
_cell.angle_alpha   90.00
_cell.angle_beta   90.00
_cell.angle_gamma   90.00
#
_symmetry.space_group_name_H-M   'P 1'
#
loop_
_entity.id
_entity.type
_entity.pdbx_description
1 polymer ?
#
loop_
_entity_poly.entity_id
_entity_poly.type
_entity_poly.pdbx_seq_one_letter_code
_entity_poly.pdbx_strand_id
1 'polypeptide(L)'
;MIDTELARFSERPLTLLRRTLGTRQEIRGKVERASHTLANYANPKRVEARFERLRALGYIGGGPNRTQFIFGSMDMFRFFIVPCAADYYRSKNITFAFHALLRFLDDPASMMDPTGFMSHRDAIIGHLMQVTHADPIYDLQLLAAIDDGLVELESQLVQILDGTHPRAASIGAIIEDPEYHERLLAHVREFMLDPTRCKPMQRDNVVSNPFFAEIARTFGDLPSAIGYFASLPDRPLPALRRLLRTREFPRQSSRSRSQTVEPAANDFDHTDDDAPHQVEGGQAA
;
A
#
# COMPACT_ATOMS: atom_id res chain seq x y z
N MET A 1 -33.40 -6.49 1.32
CA MET A 1 -32.09 -6.51 2.01
C MET A 1 -31.95 -7.87 2.64
N ILE A 2 -31.08 -8.73 2.10
CA ILE A 2 -30.72 -9.97 2.79
C ILE A 2 -29.81 -9.52 3.93
N ASP A 3 -30.29 -9.66 5.16
CA ASP A 3 -29.50 -9.48 6.37
C ASP A 3 -28.42 -10.57 6.37
N THR A 4 -27.34 -10.32 5.65
CA THR A 4 -26.28 -11.31 5.43
C THR A 4 -25.27 -11.08 6.53
N GLU A 5 -25.56 -11.64 7.70
CA GLU A 5 -24.61 -11.65 8.80
C GLU A 5 -23.31 -12.31 8.31
N LEU A 6 -22.25 -11.51 8.13
CA LEU A 6 -20.99 -12.01 7.61
C LEU A 6 -20.45 -13.13 8.50
N ALA A 7 -19.94 -14.19 7.87
CA ALA A 7 -19.31 -15.30 8.58
C ALA A 7 -18.25 -14.81 9.58
N ARG A 8 -17.53 -13.74 9.22
CA ARG A 8 -16.56 -13.06 10.08
C ARG A 8 -17.07 -12.73 11.48
N PHE A 9 -18.35 -12.37 11.63
CA PHE A 9 -18.96 -11.96 12.90
C PHE A 9 -19.84 -13.03 13.53
N SER A 10 -20.36 -13.97 12.74
CA SER A 10 -21.28 -15.02 13.22
C SER A 10 -20.60 -16.34 13.57
N GLU A 11 -19.40 -16.61 13.03
CA GLU A 11 -18.77 -17.93 13.14
C GLU A 11 -17.66 -18.05 14.18
N ARG A 12 -17.45 -19.28 14.64
CA ARG A 12 -16.40 -19.62 15.59
C ARG A 12 -15.01 -19.47 14.94
N PRO A 13 -13.98 -19.06 15.69
CA PRO A 13 -12.61 -18.89 15.17
C PRO A 13 -12.04 -20.10 14.42
N LEU A 14 -12.31 -21.33 14.89
CA LEU A 14 -11.85 -22.55 14.22
C LEU A 14 -12.51 -22.78 12.86
N THR A 15 -13.79 -22.40 12.72
CA THR A 15 -14.51 -22.49 11.43
C THR A 15 -13.93 -21.48 10.45
N LEU A 16 -13.68 -20.25 10.89
CA LEU A 16 -13.02 -19.22 10.10
C LEU A 16 -11.64 -19.69 9.63
N LEU A 17 -10.80 -20.22 10.52
CA LEU A 17 -9.49 -20.77 10.16
C LEU A 17 -9.59 -21.86 9.08
N ARG A 18 -10.54 -22.79 9.22
CA ARG A 18 -10.72 -23.87 8.24
C ARG A 18 -11.17 -23.35 6.87
N ARG A 19 -12.11 -22.41 6.84
CA ARG A 19 -12.58 -21.77 5.60
C ARG A 19 -11.48 -20.99 4.93
N THR A 20 -10.75 -20.20 5.71
CA THR A 20 -9.64 -19.39 5.24
C THR A 20 -8.52 -20.26 4.70
N LEU A 21 -8.16 -21.37 5.35
CA LEU A 21 -7.11 -22.27 4.86
C LEU A 21 -7.48 -22.90 3.52
N GLY A 22 -8.72 -23.34 3.37
CA GLY A 22 -9.26 -23.95 2.16
C GLY A 22 -8.81 -25.40 1.95
N THR A 23 -9.07 -25.90 0.75
CA THR A 23 -8.74 -27.21 0.23
C THR A 23 -7.28 -27.31 -0.21
N ARG A 24 -6.80 -28.52 -0.51
CA ARG A 24 -5.43 -28.74 -1.01
C ARG A 24 -5.13 -27.99 -2.31
N GLN A 25 -6.12 -27.88 -3.21
CA GLN A 25 -5.97 -27.15 -4.47
C GLN A 25 -5.81 -25.66 -4.21
N GLU A 26 -6.61 -25.08 -3.31
CA GLU A 26 -6.51 -23.67 -2.93
C GLU A 26 -5.18 -23.35 -2.25
N ILE A 27 -4.72 -24.23 -1.35
CA ILE A 27 -3.40 -24.11 -0.71
C ILE A 27 -2.29 -24.07 -1.77
N ARG A 28 -2.34 -24.95 -2.78
CA ARG A 28 -1.36 -24.94 -3.87
C ARG A 28 -1.35 -23.59 -4.61
N GLY A 29 -2.53 -23.06 -4.95
CA GLY A 29 -2.63 -21.75 -5.61
C GLY A 29 -2.04 -20.61 -4.76
N LYS A 30 -2.23 -20.64 -3.44
CA LYS A 30 -1.62 -19.67 -2.51
C LYS A 30 -0.09 -19.76 -2.50
N VAL A 31 0.46 -20.97 -2.46
CA VAL A 31 1.92 -21.21 -2.52
C VAL A 31 2.50 -20.76 -3.85
N GLU A 32 1.81 -20.99 -4.96
CA GLU A 32 2.24 -20.53 -6.29
C GLU A 32 2.33 -18.99 -6.34
N ARG A 33 1.32 -18.26 -5.84
CA ARG A 33 1.36 -16.79 -5.75
C ARG A 33 2.47 -16.27 -4.82
N ALA A 34 2.68 -16.91 -3.67
CA ALA A 34 3.76 -16.54 -2.75
C ALA A 34 5.15 -16.77 -3.39
N SER A 35 5.33 -17.90 -4.08
CA SER A 35 6.57 -18.23 -4.80
C SER A 35 6.83 -17.24 -5.94
N HIS A 36 5.80 -16.83 -6.67
CA HIS A 36 5.91 -15.80 -7.71
C HIS A 36 6.41 -14.48 -7.12
N THR A 37 5.85 -14.05 -5.99
CA THR A 37 6.23 -12.81 -5.29
C THR A 37 7.70 -12.87 -4.84
N LEU A 38 8.13 -13.99 -4.26
CA LEU A 38 9.55 -14.21 -3.90
C LEU A 38 10.48 -14.16 -5.13
N ALA A 39 10.07 -14.79 -6.23
CA ALA A 39 10.85 -14.79 -7.46
C ALA A 39 10.98 -13.38 -8.05
N ASN A 40 9.96 -12.53 -7.93
CA ASN A 40 10.02 -11.13 -8.33
C ASN A 40 10.96 -10.30 -7.45
N TYR A 41 10.96 -10.53 -6.13
CA TYR A 41 11.96 -9.94 -5.24
C TYR A 41 13.40 -10.34 -5.60
N ALA A 42 13.61 -11.60 -5.96
CA ALA A 42 14.92 -12.12 -6.35
C ALA A 42 15.37 -11.62 -7.73
N ASN A 43 14.43 -11.30 -8.63
CA ASN A 43 14.72 -10.84 -9.98
C ASN A 43 13.90 -9.60 -10.37
N PRO A 44 14.40 -8.39 -10.03
CA PRO A 44 13.71 -7.13 -10.33
C PRO A 44 13.40 -6.89 -11.81
N LYS A 45 14.14 -7.52 -12.74
CA LYS A 45 13.86 -7.41 -14.18
C LYS A 45 12.47 -7.93 -14.56
N ARG A 46 11.89 -8.83 -13.75
CA ARG A 46 10.54 -9.37 -13.98
C ARG A 46 9.43 -8.34 -13.79
N VAL A 47 9.69 -7.26 -13.06
CA VAL A 47 8.70 -6.21 -12.78
C VAL A 47 9.02 -4.91 -13.51
N GLU A 48 10.13 -4.85 -14.24
CA GLU A 48 10.58 -3.65 -14.96
C GLU A 48 9.53 -3.14 -15.95
N ALA A 49 8.94 -4.04 -16.75
CA ALA A 49 7.86 -3.68 -17.67
C ALA A 49 6.65 -3.04 -16.97
N ARG A 50 6.31 -3.50 -15.76
CA ARG A 50 5.24 -2.92 -14.94
C ARG A 50 5.60 -1.50 -14.50
N PHE A 51 6.84 -1.29 -14.04
CA PHE A 51 7.32 0.05 -13.67
C PHE A 51 7.33 1.01 -14.87
N GLU A 52 7.75 0.55 -16.06
CA GLU A 52 7.65 1.34 -17.28
C GLU A 52 6.21 1.69 -17.62
N ARG A 53 5.28 0.73 -17.48
CA ARG A 53 3.85 0.96 -17.71
C ARG A 53 3.27 1.97 -16.72
N LEU A 54 3.61 1.86 -15.43
CA LEU A 54 3.21 2.83 -14.40
C LEU A 54 3.73 4.24 -14.71
N ARG A 55 4.97 4.36 -15.22
CA ARG A 55 5.51 5.65 -15.68
C ARG A 55 4.75 6.19 -16.87
N ALA A 56 4.49 5.35 -17.87
CA ALA A 56 3.73 5.74 -19.07
C ALA A 56 2.30 6.19 -18.74
N LEU A 57 1.68 5.60 -17.71
CA LEU A 57 0.36 6.00 -17.20
C LEU A 57 0.41 7.27 -16.33
N GLY A 58 1.61 7.79 -16.01
CA GLY A 58 1.78 8.94 -15.14
C GLY A 58 1.56 8.65 -13.65
N TYR A 59 1.45 7.37 -13.26
CA TYR A 59 1.23 7.01 -11.86
C TYR A 59 2.50 7.05 -11.01
N ILE A 60 3.68 7.03 -11.64
CA ILE A 60 4.94 7.21 -10.93
C ILE A 60 5.82 8.21 -11.70
N GLY A 61 6.27 9.27 -11.02
CA GLY A 61 7.10 10.32 -11.63
C GLY A 61 8.56 10.29 -11.19
N GLY A 62 8.83 9.97 -9.93
CA GLY A 62 10.17 9.73 -9.42
C GLY A 62 10.58 8.26 -9.59
N GLY A 63 11.88 8.01 -9.77
CA GLY A 63 12.44 6.65 -9.67
C GLY A 63 13.09 6.45 -8.31
N PRO A 64 12.32 6.22 -7.21
CA PRO A 64 12.94 5.95 -5.93
C PRO A 64 13.86 4.74 -6.07
N ASN A 65 15.05 4.86 -5.51
CA ASN A 65 15.98 3.75 -5.51
C ASN A 65 15.53 2.67 -4.50
N ARG A 66 16.24 1.55 -4.46
CA ARG A 66 15.89 0.43 -3.58
C ARG A 66 15.84 0.82 -2.10
N THR A 67 16.73 1.70 -1.64
CA THR A 67 16.73 2.19 -0.26
C THR A 67 15.45 2.98 0.02
N GLN A 68 15.13 3.94 -0.84
CA GLN A 68 13.92 4.76 -0.74
C GLN A 68 12.65 3.92 -0.74
N PHE A 69 12.57 2.89 -1.59
CA PHE A 69 11.47 1.93 -1.58
C PHE A 69 11.34 1.22 -0.23
N ILE A 70 12.43 0.65 0.29
CA ILE A 70 12.39 -0.09 1.56
C ILE A 70 11.93 0.83 2.70
N PHE A 71 12.58 1.97 2.87
CA PHE A 71 12.28 2.87 3.98
C PHE A 71 10.94 3.59 3.83
N GLY A 72 10.52 3.89 2.59
CA GLY A 72 9.20 4.41 2.28
C GLY A 72 8.09 3.42 2.60
N SER A 73 8.27 2.16 2.23
CA SER A 73 7.35 1.07 2.58
C SER A 73 7.22 0.91 4.11
N MET A 74 8.34 0.96 4.83
CA MET A 74 8.34 0.90 6.31
C MET A 74 7.54 2.06 6.92
N ASP A 75 7.66 3.27 6.39
CA ASP A 75 6.87 4.42 6.85
C ASP A 75 5.38 4.27 6.53
N MET A 76 5.04 3.86 5.30
CA MET A 76 3.66 3.59 4.90
C MET A 76 3.00 2.61 5.86
N PHE A 77 3.72 1.55 6.24
CA PHE A 77 3.24 0.61 7.25
C PHE A 77 3.04 1.21 8.62
N ARG A 78 4.11 1.85 9.10
CA ARG A 78 4.22 2.29 10.48
C ARG A 78 3.26 3.42 10.78
N PHE A 79 3.04 4.32 9.83
CA PHE A 79 2.25 5.53 10.01
C PHE A 79 0.84 5.42 9.46
N PHE A 80 0.60 4.57 8.45
CA PHE A 80 -0.70 4.47 7.80
C PHE A 80 -1.33 3.09 7.92
N ILE A 81 -0.78 2.07 7.27
CA ILE A 81 -1.45 0.76 7.11
C ILE A 81 -1.79 0.14 8.47
N VAL A 82 -0.80 -0.03 9.36
CA VAL A 82 -1.02 -0.71 10.64
C VAL A 82 -1.90 0.11 11.59
N PRO A 83 -1.61 1.41 11.85
CA PRO A 83 -2.45 2.20 12.74
C PRO A 83 -3.88 2.38 12.21
N CYS A 84 -4.05 2.65 10.92
CA CYS A 84 -5.37 2.84 10.31
C CYS A 84 -6.20 1.54 10.34
N ALA A 85 -5.59 0.39 10.05
CA ALA A 85 -6.27 -0.90 10.17
C ALA A 85 -6.61 -1.25 11.63
N ALA A 86 -5.69 -1.02 12.57
CA ALA A 86 -5.93 -1.29 13.99
C ALA A 86 -7.07 -0.44 14.57
N ASP A 87 -7.16 0.82 14.16
CA ASP A 87 -8.25 1.72 14.52
C ASP A 87 -9.60 1.23 13.93
N TYR A 88 -9.62 0.90 12.64
CA TYR A 88 -10.82 0.36 11.98
C TYR A 88 -11.29 -0.94 12.65
N TYR A 89 -10.39 -1.89 12.88
CA TYR A 89 -10.73 -3.16 13.51
C TYR A 89 -11.24 -3.00 14.94
N ARG A 90 -10.72 -2.02 15.69
CA ARG A 90 -11.24 -1.68 17.02
C ARG A 90 -12.70 -1.22 16.93
N SER A 91 -13.06 -0.39 15.94
CA SER A 91 -14.44 0.07 15.75
C SER A 91 -15.41 -1.08 15.39
N LYS A 92 -14.89 -2.18 14.83
CA LYS A 92 -15.66 -3.37 14.43
C LYS A 92 -15.56 -4.52 15.45
N ASN A 93 -14.96 -4.30 16.62
CA ASN A 93 -14.69 -5.34 17.63
C ASN A 93 -13.90 -6.55 17.08
N ILE A 94 -12.97 -6.30 16.16
CA ILE A 94 -12.08 -7.31 15.56
C ILE A 94 -10.69 -7.22 16.22
N THR A 95 -10.19 -8.35 16.71
CA THR A 95 -8.80 -8.45 17.16
C THR A 95 -7.84 -8.44 15.96
N PHE A 96 -6.93 -7.46 15.92
CA PHE A 96 -5.94 -7.30 14.85
C PHE A 96 -5.14 -8.57 14.58
N ALA A 97 -4.60 -9.21 15.63
CA ALA A 97 -3.73 -10.39 15.48
C ALA A 97 -4.45 -11.57 14.82
N PHE A 98 -5.68 -11.87 15.26
CA PHE A 98 -6.47 -12.96 14.67
C PHE A 98 -6.86 -12.64 13.23
N HIS A 99 -7.21 -11.38 12.94
CA HIS A 99 -7.54 -10.96 11.59
C HIS A 99 -6.32 -11.03 10.65
N ALA A 100 -5.14 -10.56 11.09
CA ALA A 100 -3.90 -10.68 10.35
C ALA A 100 -3.52 -12.15 10.08
N LEU A 101 -3.76 -13.06 11.03
CA LEU A 101 -3.58 -14.50 10.81
C LEU A 101 -4.49 -15.02 9.69
N LEU A 102 -5.77 -14.64 9.67
CA LEU A 102 -6.67 -15.07 8.60
C LEU A 102 -6.22 -14.53 7.24
N ARG A 103 -5.85 -13.25 7.16
CA ARG A 103 -5.32 -12.66 5.92
C ARG A 103 -4.10 -13.41 5.40
N PHE A 104 -3.16 -13.72 6.30
CA PHE A 104 -1.97 -14.50 5.94
C PHE A 104 -2.33 -15.90 5.43
N LEU A 105 -3.28 -16.59 6.07
CA LEU A 105 -3.72 -17.91 5.64
C LEU A 105 -4.49 -17.91 4.31
N ASP A 106 -5.18 -16.81 3.97
CA ASP A 106 -5.89 -16.69 2.69
C ASP A 106 -4.96 -16.32 1.54
N ASP A 107 -4.06 -15.34 1.73
CA ASP A 107 -3.08 -15.00 0.71
C ASP A 107 -1.76 -14.51 1.32
N PRO A 108 -0.80 -15.42 1.57
CA PRO A 108 0.52 -15.06 2.09
C PRO A 108 1.24 -14.04 1.21
N ALA A 109 1.03 -14.08 -0.12
CA ALA A 109 1.72 -13.19 -1.05
C ALA A 109 1.40 -11.71 -0.78
N SER A 110 0.15 -11.42 -0.41
CA SER A 110 -0.30 -10.06 -0.08
C SER A 110 0.35 -9.49 1.19
N MET A 111 0.82 -10.36 2.08
CA MET A 111 1.51 -9.96 3.31
C MET A 111 3.02 -9.82 3.10
N MET A 112 3.57 -10.49 2.09
CA MET A 112 4.99 -10.47 1.76
C MET A 112 5.38 -9.23 0.94
N ASP A 113 4.50 -8.81 0.03
CA ASP A 113 4.63 -7.54 -0.69
C ASP A 113 3.42 -6.63 -0.45
N PRO A 114 3.46 -5.86 0.63
CA PRO A 114 2.38 -4.98 1.06
C PRO A 114 2.28 -3.69 0.25
N THR A 115 3.29 -3.43 -0.59
CA THR A 115 3.28 -2.31 -1.54
C THR A 115 2.79 -2.70 -2.92
N GLY A 116 2.59 -4.00 -3.18
CA GLY A 116 2.02 -4.54 -4.41
C GLY A 116 2.91 -4.51 -5.66
N PHE A 117 4.08 -3.86 -5.62
CA PHE A 117 4.97 -3.72 -6.80
C PHE A 117 5.53 -5.04 -7.33
N MET A 118 5.79 -5.99 -6.46
CA MET A 118 6.31 -7.34 -6.71
C MET A 118 5.19 -8.39 -6.77
N SER A 119 3.97 -8.06 -6.34
CA SER A 119 2.83 -8.97 -6.32
C SER A 119 2.39 -9.42 -7.71
N HIS A 120 1.90 -10.66 -7.82
CA HIS A 120 1.18 -11.13 -8.99
C HIS A 120 -0.21 -10.45 -9.09
N ARG A 121 -0.79 -10.38 -10.30
CA ARG A 121 -2.14 -9.83 -10.56
C ARG A 121 -3.17 -10.34 -9.54
N ASP A 122 -3.31 -11.66 -9.46
CA ASP A 122 -4.29 -12.32 -8.59
C ASP A 122 -4.02 -12.13 -7.08
N ALA A 123 -2.77 -11.80 -6.70
CA ALA A 123 -2.45 -11.48 -5.32
C ALA A 123 -2.95 -10.08 -4.94
N ILE A 124 -2.83 -9.10 -5.85
CA ILE A 124 -3.39 -7.75 -5.67
C ILE A 124 -4.93 -7.82 -5.68
N ILE A 125 -5.52 -8.54 -6.63
CA ILE A 125 -6.97 -8.74 -6.69
C ILE A 125 -7.48 -9.45 -5.43
N GLY A 126 -6.81 -10.53 -5.02
CA GLY A 126 -7.11 -11.24 -3.78
C GLY A 126 -7.03 -10.32 -2.55
N HIS A 127 -5.98 -9.50 -2.45
CA HIS A 127 -5.82 -8.51 -1.39
C HIS A 127 -7.01 -7.55 -1.35
N LEU A 128 -7.33 -6.93 -2.49
CA LEU A 128 -8.44 -5.99 -2.65
C LEU A 128 -9.78 -6.57 -2.19
N MET A 129 -10.02 -7.85 -2.41
CA MET A 129 -11.27 -8.52 -2.02
C MET A 129 -11.30 -9.01 -0.57
N GLN A 130 -10.15 -9.20 0.09
CA GLN A 130 -10.09 -9.78 1.44
C GLN A 130 -10.52 -8.83 2.55
N VAL A 131 -10.24 -7.54 2.41
CA VAL A 131 -10.42 -6.54 3.48
C VAL A 131 -10.97 -5.23 2.94
N THR A 132 -11.61 -4.48 3.84
CA THR A 132 -12.06 -3.11 3.56
C THR A 132 -10.85 -2.18 3.50
N HIS A 133 -10.50 -1.68 2.32
CA HIS A 133 -9.32 -0.83 2.12
C HIS A 133 -9.56 0.57 2.66
N ALA A 134 -8.48 1.23 3.11
CA ALA A 134 -8.54 2.64 3.50
C ALA A 134 -8.94 3.52 2.31
N ASP A 135 -8.36 3.22 1.14
CA ASP A 135 -8.70 3.73 -0.18
C ASP A 135 -8.12 2.72 -1.21
N PRO A 136 -8.91 2.16 -2.14
CA PRO A 136 -8.39 1.19 -3.12
C PRO A 136 -7.65 1.83 -4.30
N ILE A 137 -7.64 3.16 -4.45
CA ILE A 137 -7.07 3.86 -5.63
C ILE A 137 -5.62 3.44 -5.89
N TYR A 138 -4.79 3.34 -4.85
CA TYR A 138 -3.41 2.87 -4.95
C TYR A 138 -3.31 1.50 -5.66
N ASP A 139 -4.14 0.53 -5.25
CA ASP A 139 -4.13 -0.82 -5.81
C ASP A 139 -4.74 -0.87 -7.22
N LEU A 140 -5.75 -0.04 -7.51
CA LEU A 140 -6.30 0.12 -8.86
C LEU A 140 -5.25 0.67 -9.83
N GLN A 141 -4.43 1.62 -9.39
CA GLN A 141 -3.32 2.16 -10.19
C GLN A 141 -2.23 1.11 -10.44
N LEU A 142 -1.95 0.23 -9.46
CA LEU A 142 -1.07 -0.92 -9.67
C LEU A 142 -1.64 -1.90 -10.71
N LEU A 143 -2.93 -2.23 -10.61
CA LEU A 143 -3.60 -3.15 -11.54
C LEU A 143 -3.71 -2.57 -12.95
N ALA A 144 -3.84 -1.26 -13.10
CA ALA A 144 -3.85 -0.59 -14.40
C ALA A 144 -2.56 -0.78 -15.21
N ALA A 145 -1.45 -1.11 -14.53
CA ALA A 145 -0.17 -1.42 -15.17
C ALA A 145 0.05 -2.90 -15.46
N ILE A 146 -0.94 -3.75 -15.16
CA ILE A 146 -0.94 -5.16 -15.50
C ILE A 146 -1.95 -5.34 -16.64
N ASP A 147 -1.53 -6.02 -17.71
CA ASP A 147 -2.44 -6.39 -18.79
C ASP A 147 -3.67 -7.09 -18.21
N ASP A 148 -4.87 -6.68 -18.63
CA ASP A 148 -6.18 -7.12 -18.15
C ASP A 148 -6.49 -6.93 -16.64
N GLY A 149 -5.58 -6.37 -15.83
CA GLY A 149 -5.67 -6.39 -14.37
C GLY A 149 -6.97 -5.85 -13.77
N LEU A 150 -7.48 -4.72 -14.31
CA LEU A 150 -8.74 -4.13 -13.88
C LEU A 150 -9.97 -4.91 -14.38
N VAL A 151 -9.90 -5.48 -15.58
CA VAL A 151 -10.98 -6.30 -16.17
C VAL A 151 -11.14 -7.58 -15.38
N GLU A 152 -10.03 -8.21 -14.99
CA GLU A 152 -10.04 -9.41 -14.16
C GLU A 152 -10.56 -9.12 -12.75
N LEU A 153 -10.20 -7.96 -12.16
CA LEU A 153 -10.77 -7.53 -10.89
C LEU A 153 -12.30 -7.36 -10.98
N GLU A 154 -12.79 -6.68 -12.01
CA GLU A 154 -14.24 -6.52 -12.23
C GLU A 154 -14.95 -7.87 -12.34
N SER A 155 -14.40 -8.79 -13.15
CA SER A 155 -14.91 -10.15 -13.33
C SER A 155 -15.00 -10.92 -12.00
N GLN A 156 -13.94 -10.89 -11.19
CA GLN A 156 -13.92 -11.59 -9.90
C GLN A 156 -14.89 -10.96 -8.89
N LEU A 157 -15.06 -9.63 -8.89
CA LEU A 157 -16.06 -8.96 -8.05
C LEU A 157 -17.49 -9.37 -8.42
N VAL A 158 -17.80 -9.47 -9.72
CA VAL A 158 -19.09 -10.00 -10.18
C VAL A 158 -19.29 -11.43 -9.68
N GLN A 159 -18.27 -12.29 -9.81
CA GLN A 159 -18.36 -13.67 -9.31
C GLN A 159 -18.57 -13.74 -7.78
N ILE A 160 -17.98 -12.82 -7.01
CA ILE A 160 -18.18 -12.74 -5.56
C ILE A 160 -19.64 -12.41 -5.24
N LEU A 161 -20.19 -11.38 -5.90
CA LEU A 161 -21.57 -10.94 -5.71
C LEU A 161 -22.58 -12.01 -6.17
N ASP A 162 -22.26 -12.75 -7.23
CA ASP A 162 -23.06 -13.87 -7.73
C ASP A 162 -22.88 -15.16 -6.90
N GLY A 163 -21.96 -15.17 -5.93
CA GLY A 163 -21.65 -16.34 -5.09
C GLY A 163 -20.96 -17.49 -5.84
N THR A 164 -20.40 -17.23 -7.02
CA THR A 164 -19.73 -18.24 -7.88
C THR A 164 -18.22 -18.23 -7.74
N HIS A 165 -17.64 -17.22 -7.09
CA HIS A 165 -16.20 -17.09 -6.97
C HIS A 165 -15.60 -18.26 -6.15
N PRO A 166 -14.53 -18.93 -6.64
CA PRO A 166 -13.97 -20.10 -5.98
C PRO A 166 -13.46 -19.82 -4.56
N ARG A 167 -13.05 -18.57 -4.28
CA ARG A 167 -12.58 -18.14 -2.94
C ARG A 167 -13.66 -17.46 -2.10
N ALA A 168 -14.94 -17.49 -2.50
CA ALA A 168 -16.01 -16.77 -1.78
C ALA A 168 -16.07 -17.13 -0.30
N ALA A 169 -15.91 -18.42 0.04
CA ALA A 169 -15.93 -18.89 1.43
C ALA A 169 -14.74 -18.38 2.26
N SER A 170 -13.54 -18.29 1.67
CA SER A 170 -12.34 -17.85 2.39
C SER A 170 -12.32 -16.32 2.54
N ILE A 171 -12.77 -15.59 1.52
CA ILE A 171 -12.94 -14.13 1.53
C ILE A 171 -14.02 -13.73 2.54
N GLY A 172 -15.18 -14.40 2.52
CA GLY A 172 -16.29 -14.17 3.44
C GLY A 172 -15.94 -14.41 4.92
N ALA A 173 -14.92 -15.22 5.20
CA ALA A 173 -14.40 -15.43 6.55
C ALA A 173 -13.57 -14.25 7.09
N ILE A 174 -13.15 -13.34 6.20
CA ILE A 174 -12.23 -12.23 6.51
C ILE A 174 -12.93 -10.88 6.42
N ILE A 175 -13.64 -10.62 5.32
CA ILE A 175 -14.19 -9.31 5.00
C ILE A 175 -15.03 -8.76 6.15
N GLU A 176 -14.87 -7.47 6.44
CA GLU A 176 -15.44 -6.81 7.62
C GLU A 176 -16.71 -6.02 7.31
N ASP A 177 -16.97 -5.78 6.02
CA ASP A 177 -18.08 -4.95 5.54
C ASP A 177 -18.86 -5.69 4.43
N PRO A 178 -20.15 -5.97 4.65
CA PRO A 178 -20.95 -6.77 3.72
C PRO A 178 -21.22 -6.05 2.39
N GLU A 179 -21.16 -4.72 2.36
CA GLU A 179 -21.42 -3.92 1.15
C GLU A 179 -20.13 -3.60 0.39
N TYR A 180 -18.97 -4.00 0.92
CA TYR A 180 -17.69 -3.60 0.38
C TYR A 180 -17.46 -4.03 -1.07
N HIS A 181 -17.78 -5.28 -1.43
CA HIS A 181 -17.56 -5.77 -2.80
C HIS A 181 -18.47 -5.08 -3.83
N GLU A 182 -19.70 -4.72 -3.44
CA GLU A 182 -20.61 -3.96 -4.31
C GLU A 182 -20.09 -2.54 -4.55
N ARG A 183 -19.68 -1.86 -3.47
CA ARG A 183 -19.07 -0.52 -3.57
C ARG A 183 -17.77 -0.54 -4.36
N LEU A 184 -16.92 -1.54 -4.13
CA LEU A 184 -15.67 -1.73 -4.86
C LEU A 184 -15.93 -1.98 -6.35
N LEU A 185 -16.92 -2.78 -6.73
CA LEU A 185 -17.27 -3.00 -8.14
C LEU A 185 -17.71 -1.71 -8.83
N ALA A 186 -18.58 -0.92 -8.19
CA ALA A 186 -18.98 0.38 -8.72
C ALA A 186 -17.78 1.32 -8.89
N HIS A 187 -16.88 1.33 -7.90
CA HIS A 187 -15.69 2.16 -7.91
C HIS A 187 -14.67 1.74 -8.98
N VAL A 188 -14.45 0.43 -9.19
CA VAL A 188 -13.60 -0.09 -10.28
C VAL A 188 -14.13 0.35 -11.64
N ARG A 189 -15.44 0.28 -11.87
CA ARG A 189 -16.07 0.75 -13.11
C ARG A 189 -15.90 2.25 -13.31
N GLU A 190 -16.08 3.05 -12.26
CA GLU A 190 -15.82 4.50 -12.30
C GLU A 190 -14.35 4.78 -12.64
N PHE A 191 -13.42 4.07 -12.01
CA PHE A 191 -11.99 4.20 -12.26
C PHE A 191 -11.62 3.84 -13.70
N MET A 192 -12.17 2.75 -14.25
CA MET A 192 -11.92 2.32 -15.62
C MET A 192 -12.44 3.33 -16.66
N LEU A 193 -13.51 4.06 -16.36
CA LEU A 193 -14.06 5.10 -17.25
C LEU A 193 -13.19 6.36 -17.27
N ASP A 194 -12.81 6.87 -16.10
CA ASP A 194 -11.94 8.05 -15.98
C ASP A 194 -11.13 8.00 -14.68
N PRO A 195 -9.90 7.45 -14.72
CA PRO A 195 -9.05 7.35 -13.54
C PRO A 195 -8.74 8.70 -12.88
N THR A 196 -8.76 9.79 -13.66
CA THR A 196 -8.38 11.13 -13.18
C THR A 196 -9.50 11.84 -12.43
N ARG A 197 -10.76 11.41 -12.64
CA ARG A 197 -11.96 11.97 -12.00
C ARG A 197 -12.61 11.01 -11.01
N CYS A 198 -12.14 9.78 -10.93
CA CYS A 198 -12.63 8.77 -10.01
C CYS A 198 -12.54 9.28 -8.57
N LYS A 199 -13.68 9.29 -7.86
CA LYS A 199 -13.73 9.78 -6.49
C LYS A 199 -13.17 8.74 -5.52
N PRO A 200 -12.35 9.14 -4.52
CA PRO A 200 -11.85 8.24 -3.49
C PRO A 200 -12.98 7.45 -2.80
N MET A 201 -12.83 6.12 -2.73
CA MET A 201 -13.70 5.25 -1.94
C MET A 201 -13.10 5.08 -0.53
N GLN A 202 -13.09 6.18 0.23
CA GLN A 202 -12.44 6.20 1.54
C GLN A 202 -13.24 5.45 2.60
N ARG A 203 -12.52 4.67 3.43
CA ARG A 203 -13.11 4.00 4.60
C ARG A 203 -13.52 5.01 5.66
N ASP A 204 -14.59 4.69 6.40
CA ASP A 204 -15.19 5.59 7.40
C ASP A 204 -14.19 6.15 8.42
N ASN A 205 -13.23 5.34 8.88
CA ASN A 205 -12.24 5.79 9.86
C ASN A 205 -11.16 6.72 9.26
N VAL A 206 -10.96 6.70 7.94
CA VAL A 206 -10.12 7.70 7.26
C VAL A 206 -10.85 9.03 7.16
N VAL A 207 -12.13 8.99 6.78
CA VAL A 207 -12.98 10.18 6.63
C VAL A 207 -13.19 10.89 7.98
N SER A 208 -13.44 10.12 9.04
CA SER A 208 -13.77 10.66 10.36
C SER A 208 -12.55 11.08 11.20
N ASN A 209 -11.34 10.68 10.83
CA ASN A 209 -10.14 10.96 11.59
C ASN A 209 -9.17 11.87 10.81
N PRO A 210 -9.02 13.15 11.20
CA PRO A 210 -8.13 14.09 10.51
C PRO A 210 -6.68 13.61 10.41
N PHE A 211 -6.20 12.82 11.37
CA PHE A 211 -4.86 12.25 11.36
C PHE A 211 -4.68 11.26 10.18
N PHE A 212 -5.64 10.35 9.98
CA PHE A 212 -5.58 9.41 8.86
C PHE A 212 -5.88 10.09 7.52
N ALA A 213 -6.81 11.04 7.48
CA ALA A 213 -7.07 11.84 6.29
C ALA A 213 -5.82 12.60 5.81
N GLU A 214 -4.99 13.10 6.73
CA GLU A 214 -3.73 13.76 6.39
C GLU A 214 -2.71 12.79 5.77
N ILE A 215 -2.51 11.64 6.39
CA ILE A 215 -1.54 10.65 5.92
C ILE A 215 -2.01 9.98 4.62
N ALA A 216 -3.32 9.81 4.44
CA ALA A 216 -3.91 9.29 3.21
C ALA A 216 -3.62 10.18 1.99
N ARG A 217 -3.38 11.49 2.16
CA ARG A 217 -2.90 12.34 1.05
C ARG A 217 -1.51 11.96 0.55
N THR A 218 -0.73 11.23 1.35
CA THR A 218 0.57 10.72 0.94
C THR A 218 0.48 9.29 0.45
N PHE A 219 -0.26 8.41 1.13
CA PHE A 219 -0.24 6.97 0.86
C PHE A 219 -1.54 6.42 0.24
N GLY A 220 -2.51 7.26 -0.08
CA GLY A 220 -3.79 6.85 -0.68
C GLY A 220 -3.73 6.60 -2.19
N ASP A 221 -2.73 7.16 -2.87
CA ASP A 221 -2.47 6.94 -4.29
C ASP A 221 -0.98 6.72 -4.58
N LEU A 222 -0.70 6.06 -5.70
CA LEU A 222 0.64 5.67 -6.14
C LEU A 222 1.53 6.88 -6.45
N PRO A 223 1.08 7.93 -7.18
CA PRO A 223 1.90 9.12 -7.43
C PRO A 223 2.42 9.76 -6.15
N SER A 224 1.55 9.99 -5.18
CA SER A 224 1.87 10.64 -3.92
C SER A 224 2.78 9.77 -3.06
N ALA A 225 2.52 8.45 -3.02
CA ALA A 225 3.33 7.51 -2.26
C ALA A 225 4.75 7.42 -2.82
N ILE A 226 4.88 7.32 -4.13
CA ILE A 226 6.19 7.28 -4.80
C ILE A 226 6.92 8.62 -4.69
N GLY A 227 6.20 9.74 -4.77
CA GLY A 227 6.75 11.07 -4.51
C GLY A 227 7.36 11.14 -3.10
N TYR A 228 6.66 10.62 -2.09
CA TYR A 228 7.19 10.51 -0.74
C TYR A 228 8.41 9.60 -0.67
N PHE A 229 8.37 8.40 -1.25
CA PHE A 229 9.52 7.47 -1.23
C PHE A 229 10.75 8.13 -1.84
N ALA A 230 10.59 8.78 -3.00
CA ALA A 230 11.67 9.47 -3.69
C ALA A 230 12.22 10.69 -2.94
N SER A 231 11.49 11.23 -1.96
CA SER A 231 11.97 12.32 -1.08
C SER A 231 12.85 11.84 0.08
N LEU A 232 12.86 10.53 0.37
CA LEU A 232 13.64 9.96 1.47
C LEU A 232 15.14 9.91 1.14
N PRO A 233 16.01 9.81 2.15
CA PRO A 233 17.43 9.61 1.90
C PRO A 233 17.70 8.39 1.03
N ASP A 234 18.53 8.58 0.01
CA ASP A 234 18.83 7.61 -1.03
C ASP A 234 19.89 6.57 -0.60
N ARG A 235 20.59 6.82 0.51
CA ARG A 235 21.63 5.95 1.07
C ARG A 235 21.16 5.21 2.33
N PRO A 236 21.55 3.92 2.53
CA PRO A 236 21.05 3.11 3.64
C PRO A 236 21.29 3.68 5.04
N LEU A 237 22.49 4.21 5.32
CA LEU A 237 22.86 4.72 6.64
C LEU A 237 22.06 5.99 7.02
N PRO A 238 22.00 7.04 6.17
CA PRO A 238 21.09 8.17 6.40
C PRO A 238 19.62 7.76 6.56
N ALA A 239 19.13 6.85 5.71
CA ALA A 239 17.75 6.39 5.76
C ALA A 239 17.43 5.64 7.08
N LEU A 240 18.35 4.80 7.55
CA LEU A 240 18.24 4.11 8.84
C LEU A 240 18.27 5.10 10.01
N ARG A 241 19.20 6.06 10.01
CA ARG A 241 19.28 7.09 11.04
C ARG A 241 17.98 7.90 11.11
N ARG A 242 17.39 8.23 9.96
CA ARG A 242 16.08 8.88 9.87
C ARG A 242 14.99 7.99 10.46
N LEU A 243 14.87 6.74 10.03
CA LEU A 243 13.85 5.80 10.51
C LEU A 243 13.84 5.67 12.04
N LEU A 244 15.02 5.58 12.66
CA LEU A 244 15.18 5.48 14.11
C LEU A 244 14.81 6.76 14.87
N ARG A 245 14.95 7.93 14.23
CA ARG A 245 14.68 9.25 14.84
C ARG A 245 13.24 9.72 14.62
N THR A 246 12.66 9.44 13.46
CA THR A 246 11.30 9.84 13.13
C THR A 246 10.32 9.07 14.00
N ARG A 247 9.59 9.76 14.89
CA ARG A 247 8.58 9.16 15.78
C ARG A 247 7.16 9.29 15.26
N GLU A 248 6.90 10.37 14.53
CA GLU A 248 5.61 10.74 13.97
C GLU A 248 5.74 10.97 12.46
N PHE A 249 4.63 10.87 11.74
CA PHE A 249 4.63 11.15 10.32
C PHE A 249 4.94 12.64 10.09
N PRO A 250 5.91 12.99 9.24
CA PRO A 250 6.24 14.38 8.98
C PRO A 250 5.03 15.05 8.32
N ARG A 251 4.38 15.96 9.05
CA ARG A 251 3.26 16.75 8.52
C ARG A 251 3.78 17.52 7.31
N GLN A 252 3.11 17.36 6.17
CA GLN A 252 3.38 18.23 5.03
C GLN A 252 2.95 19.64 5.45
N SER A 253 3.92 20.49 5.77
CA SER A 253 3.66 21.93 5.86
C SER A 253 3.04 22.32 4.52
N SER A 254 1.92 23.04 4.57
CA SER A 254 1.18 23.53 3.42
C SER A 254 2.03 24.52 2.59
N ARG A 255 3.04 24.02 1.89
CA ARG A 255 3.78 24.77 0.89
C ARG A 255 3.03 24.64 -0.43
N SER A 256 2.57 25.80 -0.88
CA SER A 256 1.81 26.06 -2.10
C SER A 256 2.37 25.31 -3.32
N ARG A 257 1.48 24.97 -4.25
CA ARG A 257 1.66 24.18 -5.49
C ARG A 257 2.62 24.78 -6.54
N SER A 258 3.55 25.64 -6.14
CA SER A 258 4.54 26.27 -7.00
C SER A 258 5.82 26.50 -6.20
N GLN A 259 6.72 25.52 -6.25
CA GLN A 259 8.17 25.69 -6.21
C GLN A 259 8.84 24.31 -6.28
N THR A 260 9.92 24.26 -7.04
CA THR A 260 10.83 23.14 -7.21
C THR A 260 11.10 22.39 -5.92
N VAL A 261 11.06 21.05 -5.99
CA VAL A 261 11.33 20.12 -4.89
C VAL A 261 12.71 20.42 -4.30
N GLU A 262 12.73 21.14 -3.18
CA GLU A 262 13.88 21.13 -2.28
C GLU A 262 13.85 19.82 -1.48
N PRO A 263 14.97 19.10 -1.39
CA PRO A 263 15.07 17.90 -0.55
C PRO A 263 14.81 18.28 0.91
N ALA A 264 14.15 17.38 1.65
CA ALA A 264 13.96 17.51 3.08
C ALA A 264 15.31 17.41 3.79
N ALA A 265 16.00 18.53 3.93
CA ALA A 265 17.17 18.72 4.76
C ALA A 265 16.95 19.98 5.59
N ASN A 266 17.01 19.83 6.92
CA ASN A 266 17.79 20.72 7.78
C ASN A 266 17.79 20.13 9.21
N ASP A 267 18.92 19.50 9.52
CA ASP A 267 19.59 19.54 10.82
C ASP A 267 21.06 19.16 10.54
N PHE A 268 21.77 20.08 9.90
CA PHE A 268 23.23 20.12 9.95
C PHE A 268 23.60 21.28 10.86
N ASP A 269 23.91 20.95 12.12
CA ASP A 269 24.68 21.84 12.98
C ASP A 269 26.06 22.01 12.33
N HIS A 270 26.33 23.23 11.89
CA HIS A 270 27.68 23.74 11.70
C HIS A 270 28.29 23.94 13.10
N THR A 271 29.34 23.21 13.43
CA THR A 271 30.35 23.70 14.37
C THR A 271 31.55 24.16 13.56
N ASP A 272 31.71 25.49 13.55
CA ASP A 272 32.90 26.21 13.12
C ASP A 272 34.15 25.69 13.83
N ASP A 273 35.24 25.52 13.07
CA ASP A 273 36.60 25.64 13.59
C ASP A 273 37.53 25.99 12.40
N ASP A 274 37.46 27.25 11.96
CA ASP A 274 38.45 27.86 11.07
C ASP A 274 39.38 28.75 11.90
N ALA A 275 40.62 28.30 12.10
CA ALA A 275 41.74 29.11 12.54
C ALA A 275 42.55 29.59 11.32
N PRO A 276 43.04 30.85 11.31
CA PRO A 276 43.49 31.51 10.09
C PRO A 276 44.94 31.17 9.72
N HIS A 277 45.17 30.80 8.45
CA HIS A 277 46.50 30.88 7.85
C HIS A 277 46.75 32.31 7.33
N GLN A 278 47.70 32.99 7.99
CA GLN A 278 48.30 34.24 7.55
C GLN A 278 48.97 34.06 6.17
N VAL A 279 48.67 34.96 5.24
CA VAL A 279 49.45 35.20 4.04
C VAL A 279 50.11 36.56 4.21
N GLU A 280 51.42 36.56 4.53
CA GLU A 280 52.25 37.75 4.45
C GLU A 280 52.56 38.05 2.98
N GLY A 281 52.20 39.25 2.56
CA GLY A 281 52.71 39.88 1.34
C GLY A 281 53.78 40.92 1.69
N GLY A 282 54.91 40.87 0.98
CA GLY A 282 55.90 41.95 0.86
C GLY A 282 56.62 41.78 -0.48
N GLN A 283 56.20 42.52 -1.51
CA GLN A 283 56.78 43.77 -2.02
C GLN A 283 58.12 43.63 -2.77
N ALA A 284 58.00 43.76 -4.10
CA ALA A 284 58.82 44.47 -5.09
C ALA A 284 60.26 44.88 -4.76
N ALA A 285 61.21 44.43 -5.61
CA ALA A 285 62.01 45.23 -6.54
C ALA A 285 62.89 44.31 -7.40
#